data_AF-A0A485AMR3-F1
#
_entry.id   AF-A0A485AMR3-F1
#
_cell.length_a   1.000
_cell.length_b   1.000
_cell.length_c   1.000
_cell.angle_alpha   90.00
_cell.angle_beta   90.00
_cell.angle_gamma   90.00
#
_symmetry.space_group_name_H-M   'P 1'
#
loop_
_entity.id
_entity.type
_entity.pdbx_description
1 polymer ?
#
loop_
_entity_poly.entity_id
_entity_poly.type
_entity_poly.pdbx_seq_one_letter_code
_entity_poly.pdbx_strand_id
1 'polypeptide(L)' 'MQDDNHAFMPYPPQPVPHALSGPLSGMTFAVKDLFDVAGYPTGGGNPHLLALSRH' A
#
# COMPACT_ATOMS: atom_id res chain seq x y z
N MET A 1 -10.18 -4.37 -6.40
CA MET A 1 -10.28 -4.95 -5.05
C MET A 1 -11.38 -4.20 -4.33
N GLN A 2 -12.38 -4.91 -3.83
CA GLN A 2 -13.51 -4.32 -3.11
C GLN A 2 -13.14 -4.26 -1.62
N ASP A 3 -13.38 -3.13 -0.95
CA ASP A 3 -12.98 -2.91 0.45
C ASP A 3 -14.19 -2.65 1.35
N ASP A 4 -15.07 -3.64 1.43
CA ASP A 4 -16.32 -3.51 2.19
C ASP A 4 -16.08 -3.44 3.71
N ASN A 5 -14.88 -3.83 4.17
CA ASN A 5 -14.51 -3.90 5.58
C ASN A 5 -13.61 -2.73 6.04
N HIS A 6 -13.33 -1.75 5.18
CA HIS A 6 -12.39 -0.65 5.47
C HIS A 6 -11.00 -1.14 5.93
N ALA A 7 -10.51 -2.20 5.28
CA ALA A 7 -9.21 -2.80 5.57
C ALA A 7 -8.04 -2.08 4.90
N PHE A 8 -8.30 -1.18 3.95
CA PHE A 8 -7.27 -0.42 3.25
C PHE A 8 -7.30 1.07 3.63
N MET A 9 -6.13 1.71 3.57
CA MET A 9 -6.06 3.16 3.70
C MET A 9 -6.75 3.82 2.49
N PRO A 10 -7.46 4.94 2.68
CA PRO A 10 -8.20 5.63 1.61
C PRO A 10 -7.26 6.43 0.68
N TYR A 11 -6.07 5.91 0.41
CA TYR A 11 -5.11 6.50 -0.51
C TYR A 11 -5.51 6.19 -1.95
N PRO A 12 -5.28 7.11 -2.90
CA PRO A 12 -5.53 6.83 -4.30
C PRO A 12 -4.63 5.66 -4.77
N PRO A 13 -5.13 4.78 -5.64
CA PRO A 13 -4.33 3.69 -6.17
C PRO A 13 -3.15 4.25 -6.99
N GLN A 14 -1.95 3.76 -6.67
CA GLN A 14 -0.71 4.08 -7.36
C GLN A 14 -0.17 2.86 -8.10
N PRO A 15 0.30 3.01 -9.35
CA PRO A 15 0.91 1.90 -10.08
C PRO A 15 2.23 1.50 -9.42
N VAL A 16 2.29 0.25 -8.95
CA VAL A 16 3.48 -0.35 -8.36
C VAL A 16 4.07 -1.36 -9.36
N PRO A 17 5.35 -1.22 -9.74
CA PRO A 17 6.02 -2.20 -10.59
C PRO A 17 5.98 -3.60 -9.99
N HIS A 18 5.75 -4.61 -10.81
CA HIS A 18 5.73 -6.01 -10.41
C HIS A 18 6.33 -6.90 -11.50
N ALA A 19 6.79 -8.09 -11.12
CA ALA A 19 7.37 -9.05 -12.05
C ALA A 19 6.27 -9.79 -12.86
N LEU A 20 6.49 -9.92 -14.17
CA LEU A 20 5.58 -10.64 -15.09
C LEU A 20 5.76 -12.16 -15.06
N SER A 21 6.73 -12.67 -14.29
CA SER A 21 7.00 -14.10 -14.17
C SER A 21 7.52 -14.46 -12.77
N GLY A 22 7.47 -15.75 -12.44
CA GLY A 22 7.86 -16.29 -11.14
C GLY A 22 6.67 -16.84 -10.34
N PRO A 23 6.92 -17.49 -9.19
CA PRO A 23 5.91 -18.26 -8.45
C PRO A 23 4.76 -17.41 -7.86
N LEU A 24 4.93 -16.09 -7.80
CA LEU A 24 3.93 -15.15 -7.29
C LEU A 24 3.31 -14.28 -8.39
N SER A 25 3.69 -14.46 -9.65
CA SER A 25 3.16 -13.65 -10.74
C SER A 25 1.65 -13.88 -10.93
N GLY A 26 0.90 -12.81 -11.17
CA GLY A 26 -0.56 -12.83 -11.25
C GLY A 26 -1.28 -12.86 -9.89
N MET A 27 -0.56 -12.99 -8.78
CA MET A 27 -1.15 -12.85 -7.45
C MET A 27 -1.20 -11.38 -7.00
N THR A 28 -2.23 -11.03 -6.25
CA THR A 28 -2.34 -9.72 -5.59
C THR A 28 -1.94 -9.81 -4.13
N PHE A 29 -1.25 -8.80 -3.63
CA PHE A 29 -0.80 -8.75 -2.23
C PHE A 29 -1.28 -7.47 -1.55
N ALA A 30 -1.75 -7.61 -0.30
CA ALA A 30 -2.01 -6.50 0.60
C ALA A 30 -0.85 -6.38 1.57
N VAL A 31 -0.34 -5.16 1.75
CA VAL A 31 0.77 -4.87 2.66
C VAL A 31 0.20 -4.08 3.83
N LYS A 32 0.65 -4.40 5.05
CA LYS A 32 0.32 -3.58 6.22
C LYS A 32 0.94 -2.18 6.04
N ASP A 33 0.24 -1.14 6.47
CA ASP A 33 0.71 0.26 6.48
C ASP A 33 1.83 0.51 7.51
N LEU A 34 2.85 -0.34 7.50
CA LEU A 34 4.10 -0.27 8.25
C LEU A 34 5.33 -0.42 7.35
N PHE A 35 5.10 -0.80 6.08
CA PHE A 35 6.16 -1.00 5.11
C PHE A 35 6.08 0.09 4.06
N ASP A 36 7.22 0.67 3.73
CA ASP A 36 7.29 1.67 2.66
C ASP A 36 7.00 1.01 1.31
N VAL A 37 6.04 1.57 0.59
CA VAL A 37 5.74 1.24 -0.80
C VAL A 37 5.92 2.51 -1.62
N ALA A 38 6.81 2.46 -2.60
CA ALA A 38 7.10 3.61 -3.44
C ALA A 38 5.81 4.20 -4.05
N GLY A 39 5.60 5.50 -3.85
CA GLY A 39 4.44 6.24 -4.34
C GLY A 39 3.23 6.27 -3.39
N TYR A 40 3.25 5.51 -2.28
CA TYR A 40 2.26 5.63 -1.19
C TYR A 40 2.87 6.29 0.05
N PRO A 41 2.06 7.00 0.86
CA PRO A 41 2.50 7.40 2.19
C PRO A 41 2.46 6.19 3.14
N THR A 42 3.35 6.20 4.13
CA THR A 42 3.35 5.20 5.22
C THR A 42 2.81 5.85 6.49
N GLY A 43 1.59 5.46 6.89
CA GLY A 43 0.90 6.08 8.02
C GLY A 43 1.27 5.45 9.38
N GLY A 44 1.64 4.18 9.40
CA GLY A 44 2.04 3.49 10.64
C GLY A 44 0.93 3.36 11.69
N GLY A 45 -0.33 3.59 11.31
CA GLY A 45 -1.44 3.73 12.25
C GLY A 45 -1.30 4.93 13.21
N ASN A 46 -0.48 5.93 12.87
CA ASN A 46 -0.21 7.10 13.71
C ASN A 46 -0.35 8.40 12.89
N PRO A 47 -1.26 9.32 13.26
CA PRO A 47 -1.47 10.58 12.56
C PRO A 47 -0.20 11.45 12.42
N HIS A 48 0.71 11.41 13.40
CA HIS A 48 1.96 12.16 13.32
C HIS A 48 2.93 11.56 12.31
N LEU A 49 2.99 10.23 12.23
CA LEU A 49 3.82 9.54 11.22
C LEU A 49 3.26 9.82 9.82
N LEU A 50 1.94 9.73 9.65
CA LEU A 50 1.27 10.08 8.41
C LEU A 50 1.57 11.54 8.00
N ALA A 51 1.48 12.50 8.91
CA ALA A 51 1.78 13.91 8.62
C ALA A 51 3.26 14.16 8.25
N LEU A 52 4.17 13.30 8.72
CA LEU A 52 5.59 13.34 8.39
C LEU A 52 5.93 12.53 7.14
N SER A 53 5.06 11.63 6.68
CA SER A 53 5.24 10.91 5.42
C SER A 53 5.18 11.93 4.27
N ARG A 54 6.32 12.16 3.63
CA ARG A 54 6.45 13.11 2.53
C ARG A 54 6.42 12.35 1.22
N HIS A 55 5.62 12.85 0.28
CA HIS A 55 5.64 12.46 -1.13
C HIS A 55 6.75 13.19 -1.88
#